data_AF-A0A7S2I7H5-F1
#
_entry.id   AF-A0A7S2I7H5-F1
#
_cell.length_a   1.000
_cell.length_b   1.000
_cell.length_c   1.000
_cell.angle_alpha   90.00
_cell.angle_beta   90.00
_cell.angle_gamma   90.00
#
_symmetry.space_group_name_H-M   'P 1'
#
loop_
_entity.id
_entity.type
_entity.pdbx_description
1 polymer ?
#
loop_
_entity_poly.entity_id
_entity_poly.type
_entity_poly.pdbx_seq_one_letter_code
_entity_poly.pdbx_strand_id
1 'polypeptide(L)'
;APDCTPPLTDPCSQAELERCGCETRLDHVWPFKVMGFNLQESDELSFLHLNQLCGYADPGPPVLSTFSSPTSKTVSADRSSVEYHNIQSIDTGHYRLCARHDGKMFDIGILVVRPACTNAMVMLGGTCVEHCPKTKVPIAGQCRRDPNALVHRDADDLMIPVRMAEPPTSGGSLVDKPSDDPEVRYFIYRYTYELARLLDCDPTRIL
;
A
#
# COMPACT_ATOMS: atom_id res chain seq x y z
N ALA A 1 11.96 -6.36 12.16
CA ALA A 1 10.51 -6.37 12.41
C ALA A 1 10.09 -7.80 12.72
N PRO A 2 9.09 -8.04 13.58
CA PRO A 2 8.51 -9.38 13.72
C PRO A 2 8.00 -9.86 12.34
N ASP A 3 8.04 -11.17 12.09
CA ASP A 3 7.51 -11.80 10.88
C ASP A 3 6.00 -11.53 10.77
N CYS A 4 5.63 -10.41 10.14
CA CYS A 4 4.24 -10.05 9.95
C CYS A 4 3.64 -10.93 8.85
N THR A 5 2.63 -11.74 9.21
CA THR A 5 1.95 -12.63 8.27
C THR A 5 0.45 -12.33 8.28
N PRO A 6 -0.19 -11.94 7.15
CA PRO A 6 0.44 -11.62 5.87
C PRO A 6 1.37 -10.40 5.96
N PRO A 7 2.35 -10.26 5.04
CA PRO A 7 3.27 -9.14 5.01
C PRO A 7 2.52 -7.81 4.94
N LEU A 8 3.16 -6.76 5.46
CA LEU A 8 2.64 -5.39 5.41
C LEU A 8 2.43 -4.99 3.95
N THR A 9 1.21 -4.57 3.61
CA THR A 9 0.81 -4.18 2.26
C THR A 9 0.71 -2.67 2.11
N ASP A 10 0.19 -1.98 3.12
CA ASP A 10 0.20 -0.51 3.22
C ASP A 10 0.99 -0.09 4.47
N PRO A 11 2.28 0.28 4.32
CA PRO A 11 3.10 0.76 5.43
C PRO A 11 2.68 2.13 5.99
N CYS A 12 1.60 2.72 5.47
CA CYS A 12 1.00 3.94 6.00
C CYS A 12 -0.42 3.71 6.53
N SER A 13 -0.90 2.46 6.54
CA SER A 13 -2.14 2.10 7.24
C SER A 13 -1.83 1.88 8.71
N GLN A 14 -2.33 2.77 9.56
CA GLN A 14 -2.16 2.63 11.01
C GLN A 14 -2.64 1.25 11.50
N ALA A 15 -3.77 0.76 10.97
CA ALA A 15 -4.31 -0.55 11.32
C ALA A 15 -3.38 -1.71 10.89
N GLU A 16 -2.68 -1.59 9.76
CA GLU A 16 -1.71 -2.61 9.35
C GLU A 16 -0.41 -2.53 10.15
N LEU A 17 0.06 -1.32 10.46
CA LEU A 17 1.22 -1.11 11.31
C LEU A 17 0.98 -1.67 12.73
N GLU A 18 -0.19 -1.40 13.31
CA GLU A 18 -0.63 -1.97 14.59
C GLU A 18 -0.66 -3.50 14.53
N ARG A 19 -1.25 -4.07 13.47
CA ARG A 19 -1.29 -5.53 13.25
C ARG A 19 0.11 -6.15 13.17
N CYS A 20 1.05 -5.47 12.53
CA CYS A 20 2.43 -5.92 12.38
C CYS A 20 3.33 -5.56 13.58
N GLY A 21 2.81 -4.92 14.63
CA GLY A 21 3.61 -4.45 15.76
C GLY A 21 4.69 -3.43 15.38
N CYS A 22 4.45 -2.69 14.29
CA CYS A 22 5.31 -1.60 13.83
C CYS A 22 4.97 -0.29 14.55
N GLU A 23 5.89 0.67 14.52
CA GLU A 23 5.60 2.03 14.97
C GLU A 23 4.45 2.64 14.16
N THR A 24 3.47 3.21 14.85
CA THR A 24 2.20 3.68 14.25
C THR A 24 2.20 5.18 14.02
N ARG A 25 3.23 5.87 14.53
CA ARG A 25 3.43 7.31 14.33
C ARG A 25 3.79 7.64 12.88
N LEU A 26 2.78 8.05 12.13
CA LEU A 26 2.90 8.54 10.74
C LEU A 26 3.29 10.02 10.65
N ASP A 27 3.24 10.75 11.77
CA ASP A 27 3.58 12.18 11.89
C ASP A 27 5.09 12.43 11.96
N HIS A 28 5.87 11.39 12.30
CA HIS A 28 7.31 11.50 12.45
C HIS A 28 8.04 11.07 11.18
N VAL A 29 8.86 11.96 10.63
CA VAL A 29 9.82 11.60 9.58
C VAL A 29 11.01 10.89 10.22
N TRP A 30 11.13 9.58 9.96
CA TRP A 30 12.26 8.78 10.41
C TRP A 30 13.39 8.79 9.38
N PRO A 31 14.66 8.72 9.81
CA PRO A 31 15.75 8.49 8.88
C PRO A 31 15.57 7.14 8.18
N PHE A 32 15.93 7.09 6.91
CA PHE A 32 15.97 5.83 6.19
C PHE A 32 17.21 5.05 6.66
N LYS A 33 16.98 3.92 7.34
CA LYS A 33 18.04 3.12 7.95
C LYS A 33 18.30 1.84 7.17
N VAL A 34 19.55 1.68 6.73
CA VAL A 34 20.05 0.42 6.15
C VAL A 34 20.85 -0.30 7.21
N MET A 35 20.59 -1.60 7.38
CA MET A 35 21.36 -2.48 8.25
C MET A 35 22.20 -3.43 7.40
N GLY A 36 23.41 -3.73 7.86
CA GLY A 36 24.35 -4.54 7.10
C GLY A 36 25.65 -4.80 7.85
N PHE A 37 26.71 -5.10 7.10
CA PHE A 37 28.03 -5.39 7.64
C PHE A 37 29.07 -4.46 7.03
N ASN A 38 29.90 -3.84 7.88
CA ASN A 38 31.01 -2.95 7.49
C ASN A 38 30.59 -1.81 6.54
N LEU A 39 29.42 -1.22 6.77
CA LEU A 39 28.91 -0.11 5.97
C LEU A 39 29.78 1.14 6.08
N GLN A 40 29.80 1.95 5.02
CA GLN A 40 30.71 3.08 4.85
C GLN A 40 29.98 4.38 4.47
N GLU A 41 30.64 5.52 4.70
CA GLU A 41 30.13 6.83 4.27
C GLU A 41 30.04 6.97 2.75
N SER A 42 30.86 6.22 2.00
CA SER A 42 30.81 6.16 0.54
C SER A 42 29.68 5.29 -0.03
N ASP A 43 28.96 4.53 0.81
CA ASP A 43 27.85 3.70 0.31
C ASP A 43 26.73 4.58 -0.25
N GLU A 44 26.19 4.24 -1.41
CA GLU A 44 25.17 5.07 -2.07
C GLU A 44 23.83 4.35 -2.12
N LEU A 45 22.75 5.13 -2.07
CA LEU A 45 21.41 4.63 -2.31
C LEU A 45 20.94 5.04 -3.69
N SER A 46 20.26 4.13 -4.36
CA SER A 46 19.58 4.37 -5.61
C SER A 46 18.15 3.84 -5.52
N PHE A 47 17.23 4.60 -6.08
CA PHE A 47 15.82 4.26 -6.16
C PHE A 47 15.50 3.97 -7.61
N LEU A 48 15.02 2.77 -7.90
CA LEU A 48 14.62 2.33 -9.22
C LEU A 48 13.12 2.07 -9.25
N HIS A 49 12.47 2.14 -10.41
CA HIS A 49 11.06 1.71 -10.47
C HIS A 49 10.97 0.23 -10.11
N LEU A 50 9.87 -0.21 -9.47
CA LEU A 50 9.73 -1.58 -8.95
C LEU A 50 10.05 -2.69 -9.97
N ASN A 51 9.71 -2.46 -11.25
CA ASN A 51 9.92 -3.40 -12.36
C ASN A 51 11.38 -3.48 -12.85
N GLN A 52 12.23 -2.55 -12.42
CA GLN A 52 13.66 -2.55 -12.70
C GLN A 52 14.38 -3.31 -11.59
N LEU A 53 15.36 -4.13 -11.98
CA LEU A 53 16.22 -4.86 -11.05
C LEU A 53 17.42 -3.98 -10.67
N CYS A 54 17.96 -4.19 -9.46
CA CYS A 54 19.25 -3.63 -9.09
C CYS A 54 20.33 -4.26 -9.98
N GLY A 55 20.64 -3.60 -11.09
CA GLY A 55 21.55 -4.09 -12.12
C GLY A 55 22.98 -3.56 -11.95
N TYR A 56 23.94 -4.38 -12.38
CA TYR A 56 25.34 -4.01 -12.60
C TYR A 56 25.46 -3.29 -13.96
N ALA A 57 24.74 -2.19 -14.16
CA ALA A 57 24.90 -1.37 -15.36
C ALA A 57 25.83 -0.21 -14.99
N ASP A 58 27.08 -0.28 -15.44
CA ASP A 58 28.01 0.85 -15.41
C ASP A 58 27.54 1.84 -16.50
N PRO A 59 27.21 3.11 -16.19
CA PRO A 59 27.60 3.87 -14.99
C PRO A 59 26.46 4.00 -13.98
N GLY A 60 26.30 3.01 -13.11
CA GLY A 60 25.26 2.96 -12.07
C GLY A 60 23.81 2.99 -12.62
N PRO A 61 22.83 2.44 -11.88
CA PRO A 61 21.47 2.88 -12.10
C PRO A 61 21.43 4.40 -11.92
N PRO A 62 20.85 5.18 -12.86
CA PRO A 62 20.61 6.58 -12.60
C PRO A 62 19.80 6.64 -11.31
N VAL A 63 20.30 7.34 -10.29
CA VAL A 63 19.45 7.83 -9.21
C VAL A 63 18.28 8.46 -9.95
N LEU A 64 17.08 7.85 -9.84
CA LEU A 64 15.92 8.43 -10.49
C LEU A 64 15.92 9.90 -10.09
N SER A 65 16.01 10.80 -11.08
CA SER A 65 16.09 12.25 -10.91
C SER A 65 14.94 12.83 -10.09
N THR A 66 13.98 11.99 -9.74
CA THR A 66 12.83 12.30 -8.92
C THR A 66 13.14 12.30 -7.42
N PHE A 67 14.23 11.66 -6.96
CA PHE A 67 14.63 11.67 -5.55
C PHE A 67 15.74 12.69 -5.29
N SER A 68 15.64 13.40 -4.17
CA SER A 68 16.70 14.27 -3.68
C SER A 68 17.85 13.48 -3.10
N SER A 69 19.07 14.03 -3.15
CA SER A 69 20.17 13.54 -2.33
C SER A 69 19.84 13.68 -0.84
N PRO A 70 20.33 12.77 0.02
CA PRO A 70 20.16 12.90 1.46
C PRO A 70 20.85 14.18 1.97
N THR A 71 20.23 14.86 2.93
CA THR A 71 20.81 16.08 3.52
C THR A 71 22.00 15.76 4.42
N SER A 72 21.92 14.63 5.13
CA SER A 72 23.01 14.11 5.93
C SER A 72 22.98 12.58 5.93
N LYS A 73 24.13 12.00 6.24
CA LYS A 73 24.35 10.57 6.35
C LYS A 73 25.11 10.28 7.64
N THR A 74 24.66 9.30 8.40
CA THR A 74 25.28 8.91 9.67
C THR A 74 25.57 7.42 9.65
N VAL A 75 26.83 7.03 9.85
CA VAL A 75 27.24 5.62 9.96
C VAL A 75 27.40 5.28 11.44
N SER A 76 26.88 4.13 11.87
CA SER A 76 27.06 3.67 13.24
C SER A 76 28.53 3.33 13.53
N ALA A 77 28.96 3.50 14.79
CA ALA A 77 30.37 3.30 15.16
C ALA A 77 30.88 1.86 14.90
N ASP A 78 29.99 0.87 15.01
CA ASP A 78 30.22 -0.53 14.71
C ASP A 78 30.04 -0.89 13.22
N ARG A 79 29.68 0.10 12.38
CA ARG A 79 29.43 -0.03 10.94
C ARG A 79 28.36 -1.07 10.59
N SER A 80 27.43 -1.33 11.50
CA SER A 80 26.30 -2.24 11.28
C SER A 80 25.09 -1.53 10.66
N SER A 81 25.07 -0.20 10.67
CA SER A 81 23.96 0.56 10.11
C SER A 81 24.37 1.92 9.55
N VAL A 82 23.58 2.39 8.60
CA VAL A 82 23.70 3.71 7.98
C VAL A 82 22.32 4.36 7.92
N GLU A 83 22.25 5.60 8.37
CA GLU A 83 21.04 6.41 8.39
C GLU A 83 21.16 7.54 7.37
N TYR A 84 20.16 7.64 6.50
CA TYR A 84 20.05 8.66 5.46
C TYR A 84 18.88 9.60 5.81
N HIS A 85 19.17 10.88 5.94
CA HIS A 85 18.20 11.86 6.44
C HIS A 85 17.61 12.72 5.31
N ASN A 86 16.31 13.01 5.42
CA ASN A 86 15.58 13.97 4.59
C ASN A 86 15.64 13.71 3.09
N ILE A 87 15.52 12.44 2.68
CA ILE A 87 15.33 12.09 1.28
C ILE A 87 13.87 12.41 0.91
N GLN A 88 13.68 13.13 -0.19
CA GLN A 88 12.36 13.49 -0.72
C GLN A 88 12.20 12.98 -2.14
N SER A 89 10.96 12.77 -2.56
CA SER A 89 10.63 12.42 -3.95
C SER A 89 9.61 13.42 -4.50
N ILE A 90 9.75 13.79 -5.77
CA ILE A 90 8.74 14.55 -6.50
C ILE A 90 7.67 13.67 -7.15
N ASP A 91 7.87 12.36 -7.16
CA ASP A 91 6.96 11.37 -7.76
C ASP A 91 6.50 10.32 -6.74
N THR A 92 5.28 9.83 -6.93
CA THR A 92 4.64 8.83 -6.06
C THR A 92 4.62 7.48 -6.75
N GLY A 93 4.89 6.40 -6.02
CA GLY A 93 4.95 5.09 -6.63
C GLY A 93 5.63 4.03 -5.77
N HIS A 94 5.86 2.88 -6.39
CA HIS A 94 6.61 1.78 -5.81
C HIS A 94 7.98 1.72 -6.46
N TYR A 95 9.01 1.66 -5.62
CA TYR A 95 10.40 1.71 -6.04
C TYR A 95 11.15 0.53 -5.42
N ARG A 96 12.13 0.01 -6.15
CA ARG A 96 13.13 -0.91 -5.63
C ARG A 96 14.28 -0.09 -5.04
N LEU A 97 14.70 -0.48 -3.84
CA LEU A 97 15.81 0.12 -3.12
C LEU A 97 17.08 -0.65 -3.45
N CYS A 98 18.06 0.04 -4.02
CA CYS A 98 19.35 -0.53 -4.32
C CYS A 98 20.44 0.20 -3.52
N ALA A 99 21.33 -0.56 -2.89
CA ALA A 99 22.49 -0.02 -2.20
C ALA A 99 23.78 -0.37 -2.95
N ARG A 100 24.62 0.64 -3.20
CA ARG A 100 25.99 0.45 -3.67
C ARG A 100 26.91 0.33 -2.48
N HIS A 101 27.51 -0.84 -2.30
CA HIS A 101 28.47 -1.11 -1.24
C HIS A 101 29.67 -1.84 -1.82
N ASP A 102 30.88 -1.33 -1.56
CA ASP A 102 32.15 -1.88 -2.08
C ASP A 102 32.13 -2.15 -3.59
N GLY A 103 31.59 -1.19 -4.36
CA GLY A 103 31.48 -1.28 -5.82
C GLY A 103 30.45 -2.29 -6.35
N LYS A 104 29.70 -2.97 -5.47
CA LYS A 104 28.62 -3.90 -5.84
C LYS A 104 27.26 -3.30 -5.52
N MET A 105 26.27 -3.63 -6.35
CA MET A 105 24.88 -3.24 -6.15
C MET A 105 24.13 -4.39 -5.47
N PHE A 106 23.39 -4.07 -4.42
CA PHE A 106 22.54 -4.99 -3.67
C PHE A 106 21.09 -4.51 -3.72
N ASP A 107 20.16 -5.46 -3.88
CA ASP A 107 18.75 -5.23 -3.65
C ASP A 107 18.46 -5.34 -2.16
N ILE A 108 18.03 -4.23 -1.56
CA ILE A 108 17.80 -4.12 -0.12
C ILE A 108 16.32 -3.94 0.22
N GLY A 109 15.42 -4.02 -0.77
CA GLY A 109 13.98 -4.06 -0.54
C GLY A 109 13.16 -3.14 -1.45
N ILE A 110 11.95 -2.82 -0.97
CA ILE A 110 10.95 -2.04 -1.70
C ILE A 110 10.56 -0.81 -0.87
N LEU A 111 10.44 0.34 -1.54
CA LEU A 111 9.96 1.59 -0.99
C LEU A 111 8.61 1.96 -1.63
N VAL A 112 7.68 2.41 -0.81
CA VAL A 112 6.43 3.02 -1.27
C VAL A 112 6.50 4.50 -0.98
N VAL A 113 6.37 5.33 -2.02
CA VAL A 113 6.31 6.79 -1.89
C VAL A 113 4.88 7.24 -2.13
N ARG A 114 4.29 7.88 -1.12
CA ARG A 114 2.94 8.44 -1.17
C ARG A 114 2.97 9.96 -1.29
N PRO A 115 1.91 10.56 -1.86
CA PRO A 115 1.72 11.99 -1.80
C PRO A 115 1.51 12.44 -0.35
N ALA A 116 1.86 13.70 -0.05
CA ALA A 116 1.73 14.32 1.27
C ALA A 116 0.27 14.64 1.62
N CYS A 117 -0.58 13.62 1.61
CA CYS A 117 -1.95 13.68 2.10
C CYS A 117 -2.02 13.17 3.53
N THR A 118 -2.82 13.83 4.36
CA THR A 118 -3.09 13.40 5.73
C THR A 118 -3.88 12.09 5.75
N ASN A 119 -3.55 11.17 6.66
CA ASN A 119 -4.34 10.00 7.07
C ASN A 119 -5.11 9.26 5.96
N ALA A 120 -4.52 8.21 5.40
CA ALA A 120 -5.12 7.29 4.43
C ALA A 120 -5.72 7.89 3.14
N MET A 121 -5.81 9.22 3.03
CA MET A 121 -6.32 9.92 1.85
C MET A 121 -5.44 9.69 0.62
N VAL A 122 -6.06 9.91 -0.53
CA VAL A 122 -5.46 9.73 -1.84
C VAL A 122 -5.45 11.06 -2.61
N MET A 123 -4.41 11.29 -3.40
CA MET A 123 -4.26 12.51 -4.18
C MET A 123 -4.97 12.39 -5.53
N LEU A 124 -5.89 13.32 -5.80
CA LEU A 124 -6.58 13.48 -7.07
C LEU A 124 -6.36 14.91 -7.58
N GLY A 125 -5.57 15.06 -8.65
CA GLY A 125 -5.36 16.35 -9.32
C GLY A 125 -4.84 17.46 -8.38
N GLY A 126 -3.98 17.11 -7.42
CA GLY A 126 -3.41 18.06 -6.45
C GLY A 126 -4.24 18.26 -5.17
N THR A 127 -5.40 17.61 -5.04
CA THR A 127 -6.22 17.65 -3.82
C THR A 127 -6.24 16.29 -3.13
N CYS A 128 -6.26 16.28 -1.80
CA CYS A 128 -6.41 15.05 -1.02
C CYS A 128 -7.90 14.76 -0.83
N VAL A 129 -8.31 13.56 -1.23
CA VAL A 129 -9.69 13.07 -1.14
C VAL A 129 -9.70 11.72 -0.46
N GLU A 130 -10.83 11.34 0.15
CA GLU A 130 -10.94 10.06 0.85
C GLU A 130 -10.92 8.86 -0.13
N HIS A 131 -11.47 9.03 -1.33
CA HIS A 131 -11.63 7.96 -2.31
C HIS A 131 -11.32 8.43 -3.73
N CYS A 132 -10.73 7.56 -4.55
CA CYS A 132 -10.61 7.80 -5.98
C CYS A 132 -11.98 7.67 -6.67
N PRO A 133 -12.25 8.47 -7.71
CA PRO A 133 -13.46 8.31 -8.52
C PRO A 133 -13.43 6.96 -9.25
N LYS A 134 -14.61 6.44 -9.62
CA LYS A 134 -14.77 5.09 -10.22
C LYS A 134 -13.89 4.80 -11.45
N THR A 135 -13.43 5.83 -12.16
CA THR A 135 -12.57 5.72 -13.35
C THR A 135 -11.07 5.69 -13.04
N LYS A 136 -10.70 5.67 -11.75
CA LYS A 136 -9.32 5.75 -11.28
C LYS A 136 -9.09 4.79 -10.12
N VAL A 137 -7.88 4.27 -10.04
CA VAL A 137 -7.44 3.41 -8.94
C VAL A 137 -6.36 4.12 -8.13
N PRO A 138 -6.36 3.95 -6.79
CA PRO A 138 -5.29 4.47 -5.95
C PRO A 138 -4.04 3.61 -6.14
N ILE A 139 -2.96 4.21 -6.63
CA ILE A 139 -1.64 3.57 -6.72
C ILE A 139 -0.68 4.39 -5.87
N ALA A 140 -0.13 3.78 -4.81
CA ALA A 140 0.73 4.46 -3.83
C ALA A 140 0.13 5.79 -3.33
N GLY A 141 -1.18 5.81 -3.05
CA GLY A 141 -1.88 7.00 -2.58
C GLY A 141 -2.18 8.06 -3.66
N GLN A 142 -1.87 7.84 -4.93
CA GLN A 142 -2.26 8.74 -6.03
C GLN A 142 -3.35 8.11 -6.90
N CYS A 143 -4.41 8.86 -7.19
CA CYS A 143 -5.48 8.41 -8.09
C CYS A 143 -5.03 8.49 -9.55
N ARG A 144 -4.66 7.35 -10.12
CA ARG A 144 -4.25 7.24 -11.51
C ARG A 144 -5.40 6.71 -12.36
N ARG A 145 -5.50 7.16 -13.61
CA ARG A 145 -6.39 6.52 -14.57
C ARG A 145 -5.89 5.11 -14.76
N ASP A 146 -6.74 4.16 -14.44
CA ASP A 146 -6.48 2.78 -14.78
C ASP A 146 -6.71 2.64 -16.29
N PRO A 147 -5.72 2.21 -17.08
CA PRO A 147 -5.91 1.94 -18.51
C PRO A 147 -6.98 0.86 -18.75
N ASN A 148 -7.27 0.01 -17.78
CA ASN A 148 -8.30 -1.03 -17.86
C ASN A 148 -9.66 -0.59 -17.28
N ALA A 149 -9.74 0.34 -16.34
CA ALA A 149 -11.04 0.84 -15.84
C ALA A 149 -11.85 1.63 -16.89
N LEU A 150 -11.23 1.98 -18.02
CA LEU A 150 -11.91 2.58 -19.18
C LEU A 150 -12.26 1.56 -20.27
N VAL A 151 -11.76 0.33 -20.16
CA VAL A 151 -12.13 -0.78 -21.03
C VAL A 151 -13.07 -1.66 -20.22
N HIS A 152 -14.36 -1.35 -20.25
CA HIS A 152 -15.37 -2.36 -19.89
C HIS A 152 -15.17 -3.55 -20.84
N ARG A 153 -14.45 -4.58 -20.38
CA ARG A 153 -14.63 -5.93 -20.88
C ARG A 153 -15.72 -6.56 -20.01
N ASP A 154 -16.75 -7.09 -20.64
CA ASP A 154 -17.87 -7.80 -20.00
C ASP A 154 -17.45 -9.07 -19.21
N ALA A 155 -16.15 -9.26 -18.96
CA ALA A 155 -15.54 -10.46 -18.40
C ALA A 155 -14.76 -10.24 -17.09
N ASP A 156 -14.69 -9.01 -16.58
CA ASP A 156 -13.98 -8.74 -15.33
C ASP A 156 -14.98 -8.60 -14.16
N ASP A 157 -14.91 -9.54 -13.21
CA ASP A 157 -15.75 -9.58 -12.02
C ASP A 157 -15.56 -8.32 -11.16
N LEU A 158 -16.63 -7.55 -11.02
CA LEU A 158 -16.64 -6.31 -10.24
C LEU A 158 -16.80 -6.64 -8.74
N MET A 159 -15.73 -6.51 -7.96
CA MET A 159 -15.77 -6.64 -6.51
C MET A 159 -16.39 -5.39 -5.87
N ILE A 160 -17.67 -5.46 -5.50
CA ILE A 160 -18.38 -4.38 -4.79
C ILE A 160 -18.44 -4.71 -3.29
N PRO A 161 -17.82 -3.90 -2.41
CA PRO A 161 -17.96 -4.09 -0.97
C PRO A 161 -19.37 -3.66 -0.55
N VAL A 162 -20.24 -4.63 -0.22
CA VAL A 162 -21.55 -4.38 0.37
C VAL A 162 -21.47 -4.57 1.87
N ARG A 163 -21.75 -3.50 2.63
CA ARG A 163 -21.87 -3.55 4.09
C ARG A 163 -23.33 -3.39 4.45
N MET A 164 -23.92 -4.42 5.05
CA MET A 164 -25.22 -4.33 5.70
C MET A 164 -25.04 -4.33 7.21
N ALA A 165 -25.71 -3.40 7.88
CA ALA A 165 -25.79 -3.43 9.33
C ALA A 165 -26.53 -4.70 9.75
N GLU A 166 -25.94 -5.46 10.67
CA GLU A 166 -26.62 -6.60 11.28
C GLU A 166 -27.93 -6.09 11.91
N PRO A 167 -29.08 -6.74 11.64
CA PRO A 167 -30.29 -6.43 12.38
C PRO A 167 -30.03 -6.67 13.87
N PRO A 168 -30.65 -5.89 14.77
CA PRO A 168 -30.53 -6.15 16.21
C PRO A 168 -31.10 -7.54 16.50
N THR A 169 -30.22 -8.55 16.60
CA THR A 169 -30.60 -9.92 16.91
C THR A 169 -30.79 -10.06 18.42
N SER A 170 -31.80 -10.82 18.82
CA SER A 170 -32.11 -11.09 20.24
C SER A 170 -31.12 -12.05 20.91
N GLY A 171 -30.09 -12.52 20.19
CA GLY A 171 -29.06 -13.41 20.75
C GLY A 171 -28.07 -13.88 19.69
N GLY A 172 -26.79 -13.58 19.91
CA GLY A 172 -25.64 -14.10 19.16
C GLY A 172 -25.42 -13.47 17.78
N SER A 173 -24.19 -13.62 17.26
CA SER A 173 -23.84 -13.24 15.89
C SER A 173 -24.58 -14.14 14.90
N LEU A 174 -24.97 -13.59 13.75
CA LEU A 174 -25.58 -14.36 12.65
C LEU A 174 -24.63 -15.43 12.09
N VAL A 175 -23.31 -15.26 12.26
CA VAL A 175 -22.28 -16.19 11.78
C VAL A 175 -22.33 -17.54 12.51
N ASP A 176 -22.79 -17.54 13.75
CA ASP A 176 -22.83 -18.75 14.59
C ASP A 176 -24.14 -19.53 14.44
N LYS A 177 -25.09 -19.03 13.64
CA LYS A 177 -26.42 -19.62 13.45
C LYS A 177 -26.46 -20.56 12.25
N PRO A 178 -27.28 -21.64 12.31
CA PRO A 178 -27.43 -22.56 11.19
C PRO A 178 -28.16 -21.88 10.02
N SER A 179 -27.90 -22.34 8.79
CA SER A 179 -28.39 -21.68 7.55
C SER A 179 -29.90 -21.67 7.38
N ASP A 180 -30.61 -22.56 8.10
CA ASP A 180 -32.06 -22.65 8.11
C ASP A 180 -32.72 -21.75 9.16
N ASP A 181 -31.94 -21.11 10.03
CA ASP A 181 -32.41 -20.17 11.04
C ASP A 181 -33.20 -19.02 10.38
N PRO A 182 -34.37 -18.65 10.93
CA PRO A 182 -35.21 -17.60 10.34
C PRO A 182 -34.52 -16.24 10.22
N GLU A 183 -33.62 -15.89 11.15
CA GLU A 183 -32.87 -14.64 11.10
C GLU A 183 -31.80 -14.66 9.99
N VAL A 184 -31.13 -15.80 9.80
CA VAL A 184 -30.16 -16.00 8.71
C VAL A 184 -30.87 -15.93 7.35
N ARG A 185 -32.03 -16.59 7.22
CA ARG A 185 -32.83 -16.55 5.98
C ARG A 185 -33.33 -15.15 5.67
N TYR A 186 -33.76 -14.40 6.69
CA TYR A 186 -34.18 -13.01 6.53
C TYR A 186 -33.01 -12.11 6.12
N PHE A 187 -31.83 -12.29 6.71
CA PHE A 187 -30.61 -11.57 6.35
C PHE A 187 -30.22 -11.81 4.89
N ILE A 188 -30.17 -13.08 4.46
CA ILE A 188 -29.86 -13.46 3.07
C ILE A 188 -30.86 -12.82 2.11
N TYR A 189 -32.16 -12.95 2.40
CA TYR A 189 -33.21 -12.33 1.58
C TYR A 189 -32.98 -10.82 1.42
N ARG A 190 -32.73 -10.11 2.52
CA ARG A 190 -32.49 -8.66 2.47
C ARG A 190 -31.20 -8.30 1.74
N TYR A 191 -30.15 -9.09 1.91
CA TYR A 191 -28.87 -8.93 1.23
C TYR A 191 -29.00 -9.08 -0.28
N THR A 192 -29.69 -10.13 -0.75
CA THR A 192 -29.96 -10.35 -2.17
C THR A 192 -30.69 -9.17 -2.80
N TYR A 193 -31.73 -8.63 -2.14
CA TYR A 193 -32.51 -7.52 -2.68
C TYR A 193 -31.77 -6.18 -2.66
N GLU A 194 -30.99 -5.88 -1.62
CA GLU A 194 -30.15 -4.67 -1.59
C GLU A 194 -29.04 -4.74 -2.65
N LEU A 195 -28.42 -5.92 -2.82
CA LEU A 195 -27.43 -6.11 -3.87
C LEU A 195 -28.06 -5.98 -5.27
N ALA A 196 -29.26 -6.53 -5.49
CA ALA A 196 -30.02 -6.38 -6.72
C ALA A 196 -30.31 -4.90 -7.04
N ARG A 197 -30.70 -4.13 -6.02
CA ARG A 197 -30.94 -2.68 -6.14
C ARG A 197 -29.66 -1.91 -6.46
N LEU A 198 -28.52 -2.28 -5.87
CA LEU A 198 -27.23 -1.65 -6.16
C LEU A 198 -26.73 -1.97 -7.57
N LEU A 199 -27.00 -3.17 -8.06
CA LEU A 199 -26.59 -3.67 -9.37
C LEU A 199 -27.61 -3.37 -10.49
N ASP A 200 -28.74 -2.76 -10.15
CA ASP A 200 -29.88 -2.52 -11.04
C ASP A 200 -30.29 -3.78 -11.82
N CYS A 201 -30.44 -4.90 -11.11
CA CYS A 201 -30.73 -6.20 -11.71
C CYS A 201 -31.82 -6.97 -10.97
N ASP A 202 -32.31 -8.06 -11.57
CA ASP A 202 -33.29 -8.94 -10.95
C ASP A 202 -32.65 -9.74 -9.78
N PRO A 203 -33.24 -9.75 -8.57
CA PRO A 203 -32.73 -10.49 -7.42
C PRO A 203 -32.50 -11.99 -7.66
N THR A 204 -33.22 -12.60 -8.60
CA THR A 204 -33.06 -14.02 -8.97
C THR A 204 -31.73 -14.30 -9.67
N ARG A 205 -30.99 -13.26 -10.10
CA ARG A 205 -29.66 -13.40 -10.73
C ARG A 205 -28.49 -13.44 -9.73
N ILE A 206 -28.75 -13.26 -8.44
CA ILE A 206 -27.74 -13.13 -7.38
C ILE A 206 -27.59 -14.42 -6.55
N LEU A 207 -28.56 -15.34 -6.65
CA LEU A 207 -28.61 -16.62 -5.91
C LEU A 207 -28.21 -17.80 -6.81
#